data_AF-A0A173MA19-F1
#
_entry.id   AF-A0A173MA19-F1
#
_cell.length_a   1.000
_cell.length_b   1.000
_cell.length_c   1.000
_cell.angle_alpha   90.00
_cell.angle_beta   90.00
_cell.angle_gamma   90.00
#
_symmetry.space_group_name_H-M   'P 1'
#
loop_
_entity.id
_entity.type
_entity.pdbx_description
1 polymer ?
#
loop_
_entity_poly.entity_id
_entity_poly.type
_entity_poly.pdbx_seq_one_letter_code
_entity_poly.pdbx_strand_id
1 'polypeptide(L)'
;MDGTMAEIRCFTGNFAPKTWALCLGQLLNISTNQALFALLGTTYGGNGTTNFALPDLRGRIPVGTGTSTADGGNYTLGQVGGEPTHTLILDEMPIHNHAATVTASSASGTINYSVNGTGEAGTITNPSGALLAADDGSFSAQIYVAPSPSLVFKTLASDAVTISNLTPGTPSVTVASVGSTTAHSNIQPVLGMNYIICMYGVFPSRN
;
A
#
# COMPACT_ATOMS: atom_id res chain seq x y z
N MET A 1 -7.51 42.58 29.97
CA MET A 1 -6.23 41.94 29.59
C MET A 1 -5.70 42.78 28.46
N ASP A 2 -4.70 43.61 28.76
CA ASP A 2 -4.19 44.53 27.78
C ASP A 2 -3.16 43.79 26.90
N GLY A 3 -3.11 44.17 25.63
CA GLY A 3 -2.26 43.55 24.62
C GLY A 3 -2.02 44.52 23.47
N THR A 4 -1.05 44.17 22.64
CA THR A 4 -0.80 44.90 21.39
C THR A 4 -1.81 44.40 20.34
N MET A 5 -2.41 45.29 19.56
CA MET A 5 -3.33 44.88 18.51
C MET A 5 -2.65 43.92 17.52
N ALA A 6 -3.40 42.92 17.04
CA ALA A 6 -2.92 41.80 16.22
C ALA A 6 -2.00 40.78 16.94
N GLU A 7 -1.74 40.94 18.24
CA GLU A 7 -1.01 39.93 19.02
C GLU A 7 -1.85 38.66 19.19
N ILE A 8 -1.23 37.49 18.97
CA ILE A 8 -1.83 36.18 19.20
C ILE A 8 -1.23 35.54 20.45
N ARG A 9 -2.09 34.95 21.29
CA ARG A 9 -1.67 34.19 22.48
C ARG A 9 -2.35 32.82 22.50
N CYS A 10 -1.62 31.83 23.02
CA CYS A 10 -2.23 30.56 23.42
C CYS A 10 -3.08 30.79 24.68
N PHE A 11 -4.27 30.19 24.72
CA PHE A 11 -5.27 30.45 25.73
C PHE A 11 -6.08 29.18 26.03
N THR A 12 -6.19 28.82 27.31
CA THR A 12 -6.87 27.59 27.76
C THR A 12 -8.36 27.77 28.01
N GLY A 13 -8.87 29.01 28.07
CA GLY A 13 -10.28 29.27 28.30
C GLY A 13 -11.14 29.02 27.06
N ASN A 14 -12.42 28.70 27.27
CA ASN A 14 -13.39 28.37 26.21
C ASN A 14 -14.18 29.58 25.66
N PHE A 15 -13.84 30.80 26.08
CA PHE A 15 -14.43 32.05 25.59
C PHE A 15 -13.34 33.10 25.35
N ALA A 16 -13.53 34.01 24.40
CA ALA A 16 -12.59 35.12 24.22
C ALA A 16 -12.77 36.18 25.33
N PRO A 17 -11.70 36.61 26.01
CA PRO A 17 -11.77 37.75 26.93
C PRO A 17 -12.26 39.03 26.24
N LYS A 18 -12.77 40.00 27.03
CA LYS A 18 -13.10 41.34 26.53
C LYS A 18 -11.87 41.93 25.81
N THR A 19 -12.11 42.50 24.63
CA THR A 19 -11.11 43.01 23.65
C THR A 19 -10.27 41.98 22.89
N TRP A 20 -10.60 40.69 23.00
CA TRP A 20 -9.97 39.61 22.25
C TRP A 20 -11.01 38.84 21.44
N ALA A 21 -10.55 38.09 20.45
CA ALA A 21 -11.38 37.17 19.68
C ALA A 21 -10.66 35.83 19.52
N LEU A 22 -11.40 34.71 19.42
CA LEU A 22 -10.81 33.41 19.10
C LEU A 22 -10.35 33.38 17.64
N CYS A 23 -9.21 32.75 17.33
CA CYS A 23 -8.70 32.60 15.97
C CYS A 23 -9.42 31.47 15.21
N LEU A 24 -10.69 31.70 14.86
CA LEU A 24 -11.58 30.73 14.18
C LEU A 24 -11.94 31.12 12.73
N GLY A 25 -11.21 32.05 12.12
CA GLY A 25 -11.47 32.47 10.73
C GLY A 25 -12.67 33.40 10.54
N GLN A 26 -13.21 34.00 11.60
CA GLN A 26 -14.41 34.84 11.46
C GLN A 26 -14.16 36.11 10.63
N LEU A 27 -15.17 36.51 9.85
CA LEU A 27 -15.16 37.78 9.11
C LEU A 27 -15.60 38.93 10.01
N LEU A 28 -14.86 40.03 9.96
CA LEU A 28 -15.12 41.25 10.71
C LEU A 28 -15.34 42.42 9.75
N ASN A 29 -16.23 43.33 10.14
CA ASN A 29 -16.48 44.54 9.36
C ASN A 29 -15.31 45.52 9.50
N ILE A 30 -14.83 46.04 8.38
CA ILE A 30 -13.74 47.03 8.34
C ILE A 30 -14.16 48.34 9.02
N SER A 31 -15.42 48.77 8.87
CA SER A 31 -15.90 50.07 9.39
C SER A 31 -15.79 50.19 10.91
N THR A 32 -15.91 49.08 11.64
CA THR A 32 -15.82 49.03 13.10
C THR A 32 -14.47 48.53 13.62
N ASN A 33 -13.58 48.05 12.75
CA ASN A 33 -12.29 47.46 13.11
C ASN A 33 -11.14 48.00 12.26
N GLN A 34 -11.18 49.29 11.91
CA GLN A 34 -10.22 49.92 11.00
C GLN A 34 -8.77 49.75 11.46
N ALA A 35 -8.50 49.89 12.76
CA ALA A 35 -7.16 49.74 13.31
C ALA A 35 -6.60 48.32 13.13
N LEU A 36 -7.40 47.28 13.41
CA LEU A 36 -6.97 45.90 13.19
C LEU A 36 -6.82 45.59 11.70
N PHE A 37 -7.72 46.09 10.86
CA PHE A 37 -7.63 45.93 9.40
C PHE A 37 -6.36 46.56 8.84
N ALA A 38 -5.91 47.71 9.36
CA ALA A 38 -4.65 48.34 8.95
C ALA A 38 -3.41 47.48 9.25
N LEU A 39 -3.52 46.51 10.17
CA LEU A 39 -2.45 45.56 10.50
C LEU A 39 -2.56 44.25 9.70
N LEU A 40 -3.75 43.68 9.60
CA LEU A 40 -3.95 42.35 9.00
C LEU A 40 -4.25 42.39 7.50
N GLY A 41 -4.80 43.50 7.00
CA GLY A 41 -5.33 43.58 5.63
C GLY A 41 -6.28 42.43 5.33
N THR A 42 -6.09 41.80 4.16
CA THR A 42 -6.83 40.59 3.72
C THR A 42 -5.98 39.32 3.82
N THR A 43 -4.87 39.34 4.56
CA THR A 43 -3.92 38.22 4.65
C THR A 43 -4.58 36.89 5.02
N TYR A 44 -5.63 36.92 5.84
CA TYR A 44 -6.36 35.72 6.27
C TYR A 44 -7.73 35.55 5.59
N GLY A 45 -8.05 36.42 4.62
CA GLY A 45 -9.31 36.40 3.86
C GLY A 45 -10.15 37.67 4.00
N GLY A 46 -11.37 37.60 3.48
CA GLY A 46 -12.29 38.73 3.32
C GLY A 46 -12.11 39.47 2.00
N ASN A 47 -12.96 40.47 1.75
CA ASN A 47 -13.01 41.17 0.47
C ASN A 47 -12.21 42.48 0.43
N GLY A 48 -11.61 42.89 1.55
CA GLY A 48 -10.76 44.09 1.65
C GLY A 48 -11.49 45.42 1.49
N THR A 49 -12.82 45.41 1.34
CA THR A 49 -13.65 46.60 1.11
C THR A 49 -14.68 46.79 2.22
N THR A 50 -15.42 45.73 2.55
CA THR A 50 -16.38 45.73 3.67
C THR A 50 -15.94 44.85 4.83
N ASN A 51 -15.14 43.82 4.56
CA ASN A 51 -14.70 42.87 5.57
C ASN A 51 -13.28 42.34 5.35
N PHE A 52 -12.73 41.80 6.44
CA PHE A 52 -11.49 41.04 6.50
C PHE A 52 -11.68 39.86 7.46
N ALA A 53 -10.83 38.85 7.37
CA ALA A 53 -10.88 37.69 8.24
C ALA A 53 -9.79 37.73 9.32
N LEU A 54 -10.09 37.12 10.48
CA LEU A 54 -9.07 36.72 11.45
C LEU A 54 -8.41 35.40 11.01
N PRO A 55 -7.23 35.04 11.57
CA PRO A 55 -6.64 33.72 11.35
C PRO A 55 -7.58 32.57 11.76
N ASP A 56 -7.53 31.46 11.04
CA ASP A 56 -8.18 30.19 11.42
C ASP A 56 -7.13 29.16 11.86
N LEU A 57 -6.92 29.07 13.17
CA LEU A 57 -5.93 28.18 13.78
C LEU A 57 -6.52 26.86 14.26
N ARG A 58 -7.77 26.54 13.90
CA ARG A 58 -8.37 25.23 14.23
C ARG A 58 -7.64 24.13 13.48
N GLY A 59 -7.09 23.17 14.22
CA GLY A 59 -6.32 22.04 13.65
C GLY A 59 -4.98 22.46 13.03
N ARG A 60 -4.50 23.68 13.30
CA ARG A 60 -3.25 24.22 12.74
C ARG A 60 -2.34 24.72 13.86
N ILE A 61 -1.04 24.61 13.65
CA ILE A 61 -0.02 25.16 14.54
C ILE A 61 0.66 26.32 13.79
N PRO A 62 0.77 27.52 14.39
CA PRO A 62 1.49 28.62 13.78
C PRO A 62 2.97 28.28 13.55
N VAL A 63 3.50 28.67 12.39
CA VAL A 63 4.94 28.59 12.07
C VAL A 63 5.47 29.99 11.80
N GLY A 64 6.77 30.20 12.04
CA GLY A 64 7.44 31.45 11.70
C GLY A 64 7.46 31.69 10.19
N THR A 65 7.28 32.93 9.76
CA THR A 65 7.39 33.29 8.34
C THR A 65 8.85 33.44 7.91
N GLY A 66 9.09 33.34 6.61
CA GLY A 66 10.39 33.44 5.98
C GLY A 66 10.96 32.10 5.54
N THR A 67 12.20 32.12 5.06
CA THR A 67 12.92 30.90 4.69
C THR A 67 13.48 30.25 5.95
N SER A 68 13.06 29.03 6.22
CA SER A 68 13.57 28.22 7.33
C SER A 68 14.87 27.54 6.92
N THR A 69 15.89 27.66 7.77
CA THR A 69 17.18 26.97 7.59
C THR A 69 17.13 25.52 8.05
N ALA A 70 16.06 25.12 8.76
CA ALA A 70 15.91 23.77 9.30
C ALA A 70 15.35 22.77 8.27
N ASP A 71 14.40 23.22 7.45
CA ASP A 71 13.70 22.39 6.45
C ASP A 71 13.83 22.94 5.02
N GLY A 72 14.43 24.13 4.84
CA GLY A 72 14.55 24.80 3.54
C GLY A 72 13.23 25.38 3.00
N GLY A 73 12.14 25.27 3.75
CA GLY A 73 10.82 25.78 3.37
C GLY A 73 10.77 27.30 3.39
N ASN A 74 9.97 27.90 2.50
CA ASN A 74 9.63 29.32 2.54
C ASN A 74 8.17 29.49 2.94
N TYR A 75 7.94 30.15 4.07
CA TYR A 75 6.61 30.37 4.64
C TYR A 75 6.21 31.84 4.51
N THR A 76 5.22 32.12 3.66
CA THR A 76 4.66 33.46 3.52
C THR A 76 3.58 33.70 4.59
N LEU A 77 3.41 34.95 5.01
CA LEU A 77 2.42 35.29 6.03
C LEU A 77 1.00 34.95 5.53
N GLY A 78 0.22 34.23 6.34
CA GLY A 78 -1.12 33.76 5.97
C GLY A 78 -1.15 32.49 5.12
N GLN A 79 0.01 31.95 4.72
CA GLN A 79 0.07 30.68 4.00
C GLN A 79 -0.46 29.53 4.87
N VAL A 80 -1.34 28.73 4.29
CA VAL A 80 -1.80 27.47 4.86
C VAL A 80 -1.02 26.34 4.18
N GLY A 81 -0.51 25.40 4.97
CA GLY A 81 0.24 24.25 4.48
C GLY A 81 0.17 23.07 5.45
N GLY A 82 0.91 22.00 5.12
CA GLY A 82 0.90 20.73 5.85
C GLY A 82 -0.22 19.77 5.39
N GLU A 83 -0.07 18.51 5.76
CA GLU A 83 -0.99 17.43 5.38
C GLU A 83 -1.30 16.56 6.62
N PRO A 84 -2.56 16.52 7.11
CA PRO A 84 -2.91 15.73 8.29
C PRO A 84 -2.96 14.21 8.01
N THR A 85 -3.11 13.81 6.75
CA THR A 85 -3.12 12.41 6.33
C THR A 85 -2.36 12.27 5.03
N HIS A 86 -1.37 11.40 4.98
CA HIS A 86 -0.46 11.30 3.84
C HIS A 86 -0.55 9.93 3.16
N THR A 87 -0.53 9.90 1.83
CA THR A 87 -0.45 8.64 1.06
C THR A 87 0.97 8.48 0.53
N LEU A 88 1.65 7.41 0.95
CA LEU A 88 3.03 7.16 0.53
C LEU A 88 3.12 7.03 -0.99
N ILE A 89 4.08 7.72 -1.59
CA ILE A 89 4.46 7.57 -3.00
C ILE A 89 5.69 6.65 -3.13
N LEU A 90 5.98 6.23 -4.37
CA LEU A 90 7.10 5.32 -4.65
C LEU A 90 8.45 5.89 -4.17
N ASP A 91 8.66 7.20 -4.32
CA ASP A 91 9.91 7.87 -3.93
C ASP A 91 10.10 7.93 -2.40
N GLU A 92 9.05 7.68 -1.61
CA GLU A 92 9.10 7.64 -0.14
C GLU A 92 9.31 6.20 0.39
N MET A 93 9.34 5.21 -0.51
CA MET A 93 9.66 3.83 -0.15
C MET A 93 11.15 3.56 -0.38
N PRO A 94 11.89 3.07 0.63
CA PRO A 94 13.24 2.57 0.42
C PRO A 94 13.30 1.54 -0.71
N ILE A 95 14.40 1.53 -1.46
CA ILE A 95 14.62 0.52 -2.49
C ILE A 95 14.52 -0.88 -1.88
N HIS A 96 13.64 -1.70 -2.43
CA HIS A 96 13.38 -3.05 -1.97
C HIS A 96 13.14 -3.98 -3.16
N ASN A 97 13.26 -5.28 -2.94
CA ASN A 97 12.94 -6.30 -3.93
C ASN A 97 12.08 -7.41 -3.32
N HIS A 98 11.37 -8.13 -4.17
CA HIS A 98 10.66 -9.35 -3.77
C HIS A 98 11.28 -10.52 -4.53
N ALA A 99 12.02 -11.36 -3.81
CA ALA A 99 12.62 -12.56 -4.40
C ALA A 99 11.53 -13.63 -4.61
N ALA A 100 11.19 -13.89 -5.86
CA ALA A 100 10.43 -15.07 -6.24
C ALA A 100 11.35 -16.29 -6.24
N THR A 101 11.13 -17.24 -5.34
CA THR A 101 11.86 -18.50 -5.32
C THR A 101 10.95 -19.63 -5.79
N VAL A 102 11.28 -20.24 -6.93
CA VAL A 102 10.64 -21.49 -7.38
C VAL A 102 11.48 -22.63 -6.83
N THR A 103 11.00 -23.31 -5.79
CA THR A 103 11.57 -24.61 -5.43
C THR A 103 10.85 -25.63 -6.29
N ALA A 104 11.56 -26.33 -7.17
CA ALA A 104 10.96 -27.32 -8.05
C ALA A 104 10.30 -28.43 -7.22
N SER A 105 8.98 -28.37 -7.05
CA SER A 105 8.20 -29.52 -6.62
C SER A 105 8.28 -30.54 -7.74
N SER A 106 8.75 -31.75 -7.45
CA SER A 106 8.73 -32.87 -8.39
C SER A 106 7.37 -32.95 -9.08
N ALA A 107 7.35 -32.81 -10.41
CA ALA A 107 6.12 -32.87 -11.18
C ALA A 107 5.54 -34.28 -11.11
N SER A 108 4.41 -34.43 -10.40
CA SER A 108 3.62 -35.66 -10.43
C SER A 108 2.55 -35.54 -11.51
N GLY A 109 2.68 -36.32 -12.58
CA GLY A 109 1.65 -36.49 -13.60
C GLY A 109 1.25 -37.95 -13.71
N THR A 110 -0.05 -38.24 -13.79
CA THR A 110 -0.52 -39.57 -14.18
C THR A 110 -0.43 -39.68 -15.69
N ILE A 111 0.43 -40.57 -16.19
CA ILE A 111 0.48 -40.89 -17.62
C ILE A 111 -0.41 -42.10 -17.85
N ASN A 112 -1.53 -41.88 -18.52
CA ASN A 112 -2.33 -42.97 -19.07
C ASN A 112 -1.59 -43.51 -20.30
N TYR A 113 -0.96 -44.67 -20.16
CA TYR A 113 -0.38 -45.39 -21.29
C TYR A 113 -1.24 -46.62 -21.59
N SER A 114 -1.64 -46.78 -22.85
CA SER A 114 -2.32 -47.98 -23.32
C SER A 114 -1.28 -48.89 -23.96
N VAL A 115 -1.14 -50.10 -23.45
CA VAL A 115 -0.34 -51.14 -24.11
C VAL A 115 -1.29 -51.96 -24.99
N ASN A 116 -1.07 -51.92 -26.31
CA ASN A 116 -1.84 -52.75 -27.24
C ASN A 116 -1.34 -54.20 -27.13
N GLY A 117 -2.25 -55.13 -26.85
CA GLY A 117 -1.98 -56.57 -26.87
C GLY A 117 -2.87 -57.27 -27.92
N THR A 118 -2.42 -58.43 -28.42
CA THR A 118 -3.22 -59.26 -29.31
C THR A 118 -3.95 -60.35 -28.53
N GLY A 119 -5.16 -60.73 -28.94
CA GLY A 119 -5.85 -61.90 -28.41
C GLY A 119 -5.27 -63.24 -28.88
N GLU A 120 -4.31 -63.21 -29.83
CA GLU A 120 -3.66 -64.38 -30.41
C GLU A 120 -2.47 -64.86 -29.57
N ALA A 121 -2.25 -66.18 -29.61
CA ALA A 121 -1.13 -66.87 -28.98
C ALA A 121 0.22 -66.49 -29.60
N GLY A 122 1.22 -66.19 -28.77
CA GLY A 122 2.57 -65.83 -29.21
C GLY A 122 3.41 -67.04 -29.62
N THR A 123 3.27 -67.51 -30.86
CA THR A 123 3.93 -68.75 -31.34
C THR A 123 5.26 -68.53 -32.09
N ILE A 124 5.71 -67.28 -32.25
CA ILE A 124 6.92 -66.94 -33.01
C ILE A 124 7.95 -66.22 -32.13
N THR A 125 9.23 -66.54 -32.31
CA THR A 125 10.35 -66.00 -31.51
C THR A 125 10.68 -64.53 -31.81
N ASN A 126 10.07 -63.93 -32.85
CA ASN A 126 10.33 -62.55 -33.25
C ASN A 126 9.00 -61.84 -33.64
N PRO A 127 8.36 -61.10 -32.73
CA PRO A 127 7.09 -60.44 -33.00
C PRO A 127 7.32 -59.21 -33.88
N SER A 128 7.20 -59.38 -35.20
CA SER A 128 7.10 -58.26 -36.14
C SER A 128 5.91 -57.37 -35.74
N GLY A 129 6.18 -56.19 -35.18
CA GLY A 129 5.14 -55.24 -34.76
C GLY A 129 4.94 -55.06 -33.25
N ALA A 130 5.83 -55.60 -32.40
CA ALA A 130 5.98 -55.24 -30.97
C ALA A 130 4.67 -55.11 -30.14
N LEU A 131 3.72 -56.04 -30.31
CA LEU A 131 2.54 -56.17 -29.45
C LEU A 131 2.79 -57.25 -28.38
N LEU A 132 2.21 -57.08 -27.18
CA LEU A 132 2.21 -58.14 -26.16
C LEU A 132 1.27 -59.28 -26.62
N ALA A 133 1.76 -60.52 -26.66
CA ALA A 133 1.00 -61.70 -27.11
C ALA A 133 0.44 -62.50 -25.94
N ALA A 134 -0.69 -63.19 -26.12
CA ALA A 134 -1.22 -64.10 -25.10
C ALA A 134 -0.34 -65.36 -24.96
N ASP A 135 -0.15 -65.84 -23.73
CA ASP A 135 0.62 -67.06 -23.43
C ASP A 135 -0.08 -68.31 -23.98
N ASP A 136 0.67 -69.18 -24.68
CA ASP A 136 0.21 -70.45 -25.25
C ASP A 136 0.57 -71.68 -24.40
N GLY A 137 1.22 -71.46 -23.25
CA GLY A 137 1.49 -72.46 -22.23
C GLY A 137 2.75 -73.30 -22.44
N SER A 138 3.63 -72.97 -23.39
CA SER A 138 4.68 -73.92 -23.82
C SER A 138 6.15 -73.65 -23.43
N PHE A 139 6.62 -72.42 -23.10
CA PHE A 139 8.05 -72.21 -22.71
C PHE A 139 8.34 -71.06 -21.71
N SER A 140 9.42 -71.23 -20.92
CA SER A 140 9.75 -70.51 -19.67
C SER A 140 10.42 -69.12 -19.75
N ALA A 141 10.30 -68.38 -20.85
CA ALA A 141 10.65 -66.94 -20.85
C ALA A 141 9.42 -66.12 -20.47
N GLN A 142 9.07 -66.14 -19.18
CA GLN A 142 7.81 -65.60 -18.67
C GLN A 142 7.77 -64.07 -18.64
N ILE A 143 7.17 -63.49 -19.68
CA ILE A 143 6.62 -62.13 -19.68
C ILE A 143 5.32 -62.05 -18.82
N TYR A 144 4.71 -63.20 -18.47
CA TYR A 144 3.50 -63.33 -17.62
C TYR A 144 3.75 -64.18 -16.36
N VAL A 145 3.00 -63.92 -15.28
CA VAL A 145 2.94 -64.78 -14.07
C VAL A 145 1.69 -65.67 -14.13
N ALA A 146 1.80 -66.94 -13.70
CA ALA A 146 0.69 -67.89 -13.65
C ALA A 146 -0.47 -67.39 -12.76
N PRO A 147 -1.74 -67.70 -13.09
CA PRO A 147 -2.88 -67.30 -12.28
C PRO A 147 -2.81 -67.97 -10.89
N SER A 148 -2.58 -67.14 -9.87
CA SER A 148 -2.84 -67.47 -8.48
C SER A 148 -4.21 -66.88 -8.09
N PRO A 149 -4.95 -67.45 -7.12
CA PRO A 149 -6.21 -66.84 -6.65
C PRO A 149 -6.03 -65.43 -6.08
N SER A 150 -4.78 -64.98 -5.94
CA SER A 150 -4.39 -63.60 -5.70
C SER A 150 -3.49 -63.11 -6.83
N LEU A 151 -3.87 -62.03 -7.51
CA LEU A 151 -3.06 -61.44 -8.59
C LEU A 151 -1.66 -61.09 -8.05
N VAL A 152 -0.61 -61.80 -8.53
CA VAL A 152 0.78 -61.51 -8.17
C VAL A 152 1.33 -60.54 -9.22
N PHE A 153 1.41 -59.27 -8.86
CA PHE A 153 2.01 -58.24 -9.71
C PHE A 153 3.52 -58.48 -9.84
N LYS A 154 4.03 -58.69 -11.06
CA LYS A 154 5.47 -58.75 -11.35
C LYS A 154 5.94 -57.38 -11.83
N THR A 155 6.93 -56.82 -11.15
CA THR A 155 7.55 -55.55 -11.56
C THR A 155 8.26 -55.72 -12.90
N LEU A 156 8.04 -54.79 -13.83
CA LEU A 156 8.79 -54.73 -15.09
C LEU A 156 10.29 -54.52 -14.83
N ALA A 157 11.15 -54.86 -15.80
CA ALA A 157 12.57 -54.51 -15.75
C ALA A 157 12.75 -52.98 -15.69
N SER A 158 13.86 -52.51 -15.08
CA SER A 158 14.22 -51.09 -15.13
C SER A 158 14.29 -50.62 -16.58
N ASP A 159 13.76 -49.43 -16.87
CA ASP A 159 13.70 -48.81 -18.21
C ASP A 159 12.78 -49.51 -19.24
N ALA A 160 11.97 -50.51 -18.85
CA ALA A 160 10.99 -51.14 -19.75
C ALA A 160 9.93 -50.15 -20.28
N VAL A 161 9.75 -49.01 -19.62
CA VAL A 161 8.91 -47.90 -20.07
C VAL A 161 9.74 -46.61 -20.00
N THR A 162 10.08 -46.05 -21.16
CA THR A 162 10.76 -44.75 -21.26
C THR A 162 9.77 -43.68 -21.71
N ILE A 163 9.60 -42.62 -20.91
CA ILE A 163 8.78 -41.46 -21.27
C ILE A 163 9.71 -40.29 -21.58
N SER A 164 9.83 -39.94 -22.86
CA SER A 164 10.79 -38.94 -23.33
C SER A 164 10.22 -37.51 -23.44
N ASN A 165 8.89 -37.37 -23.38
CA ASN A 165 8.18 -36.10 -23.64
C ASN A 165 7.26 -35.68 -22.48
N LEU A 166 7.62 -36.02 -21.23
CA LEU A 166 6.92 -35.44 -20.09
C LEU A 166 7.36 -33.99 -19.95
N THR A 167 6.55 -33.06 -20.46
CA THR A 167 6.73 -31.63 -20.21
C THR A 167 6.05 -31.29 -18.88
N PRO A 168 6.80 -30.98 -17.80
CA PRO A 168 6.18 -30.45 -16.59
C PRO A 168 5.46 -29.15 -16.95
N GLY A 169 4.28 -28.92 -16.39
CA GLY A 169 3.61 -27.63 -16.53
C GLY A 169 4.54 -26.49 -16.09
N THR A 170 4.54 -25.38 -16.80
CA THR A 170 5.34 -24.20 -16.40
C THR A 170 4.86 -23.72 -15.03
N PRO A 171 5.72 -23.64 -14.01
CA PRO A 171 5.30 -23.10 -12.71
C PRO A 171 4.91 -21.64 -12.88
N SER A 172 3.71 -21.26 -12.41
CA SER A 172 3.32 -19.87 -12.31
C SER A 172 3.83 -19.29 -10.98
N VAL A 173 4.45 -18.12 -11.05
CA VAL A 173 4.81 -17.33 -9.87
C VAL A 173 4.10 -16.00 -9.97
N THR A 174 3.25 -15.71 -9.00
CA THR A 174 2.58 -14.42 -8.88
C THR A 174 3.12 -13.71 -7.63
N VAL A 175 3.82 -12.59 -7.81
CA VAL A 175 4.14 -11.67 -6.72
C VAL A 175 3.04 -10.61 -6.69
N ALA A 176 2.12 -10.72 -5.74
CA ALA A 176 1.07 -9.73 -5.57
C ALA A 176 1.65 -8.45 -4.94
N SER A 177 1.08 -7.30 -5.27
CA SER A 177 1.34 -6.07 -4.51
C SER A 177 0.82 -6.24 -3.09
N VAL A 178 1.64 -5.91 -2.09
CA VAL A 178 1.24 -5.89 -0.68
C VAL A 178 1.27 -4.46 -0.18
N GLY A 179 0.26 -4.07 0.58
CA GLY A 179 0.06 -2.69 1.05
C GLY A 179 -1.26 -2.11 0.54
N SER A 180 -1.76 -1.09 1.24
CA SER A 180 -2.91 -0.31 0.79
C SER A 180 -2.43 1.07 0.33
N THR A 181 -3.06 1.64 -0.69
CA THR A 181 -2.89 3.04 -1.09
C THR A 181 -3.70 4.00 -0.22
N THR A 182 -4.12 3.55 0.97
CA THR A 182 -4.88 4.39 1.91
C THR A 182 -3.93 5.33 2.64
N ALA A 183 -4.34 6.59 2.72
CA ALA A 183 -3.63 7.57 3.53
C ALA A 183 -3.55 7.13 5.00
N HIS A 184 -2.42 7.40 5.63
CA HIS A 184 -2.22 7.22 7.07
C HIS A 184 -2.18 8.57 7.77
N SER A 185 -2.47 8.62 9.07
CA SER A 185 -2.38 9.86 9.82
C SER A 185 -0.92 10.31 9.95
N ASN A 186 -0.67 11.58 9.64
CA ASN A 186 0.65 12.23 9.77
C ASN A 186 0.64 13.31 10.87
N ILE A 187 -0.32 13.23 11.79
CA ILE A 187 -0.47 14.22 12.87
C ILE A 187 0.34 13.72 14.08
N GLN A 188 1.23 14.58 14.60
CA GLN A 188 1.86 14.36 15.90
C GLN A 188 0.82 14.33 17.04
N PRO A 189 1.12 13.77 18.22
CA PRO A 189 0.27 13.92 19.39
C PRO A 189 -0.01 15.40 19.67
N VAL A 190 -1.29 15.77 19.81
CA VAL A 190 -1.72 17.16 20.02
C VAL A 190 -2.67 17.26 21.21
N LEU A 191 -2.57 18.36 21.95
CA LEU A 191 -3.56 18.79 22.93
C LEU A 191 -4.19 20.09 22.44
N GLY A 192 -5.52 20.09 22.30
CA GLY A 192 -6.27 21.25 21.83
C GLY A 192 -6.24 22.39 22.84
N MET A 193 -5.72 23.56 22.42
CA MET A 193 -5.81 24.83 23.13
C MET A 193 -6.36 25.88 22.18
N ASN A 194 -6.98 26.93 22.72
CA ASN A 194 -7.47 28.03 21.91
C ASN A 194 -6.34 29.02 21.61
N TYR A 195 -6.44 29.68 20.46
CA TYR A 195 -5.68 30.88 20.17
C TYR A 195 -6.61 32.07 20.21
N ILE A 196 -6.18 33.15 20.85
CA ILE A 196 -6.90 34.42 20.87
C ILE A 196 -6.04 35.52 20.24
N ILE A 197 -6.69 36.44 19.54
CA ILE A 197 -6.07 37.64 18.94
C ILE A 197 -6.62 38.91 19.59
N CYS A 198 -5.72 39.86 19.88
CA CYS A 198 -6.10 41.15 20.46
C CYS A 198 -6.79 42.03 19.40
N MET A 199 -8.08 42.31 19.62
CA MET A 199 -8.93 43.12 18.75
C MET A 199 -8.77 44.62 19.02
N TYR A 200 -8.68 44.97 20.31
CA TYR A 200 -8.57 46.36 20.76
C TYR A 200 -7.51 46.45 21.86
N GLY A 201 -6.48 47.25 21.63
CA GLY A 201 -5.31 47.34 22.48
C GLY A 201 -4.36 48.46 22.02
N VAL A 202 -3.08 48.37 22.36
CA VAL A 202 -2.08 49.32 21.90
C VAL A 202 -1.78 49.08 20.41
N PHE A 203 -1.85 50.13 19.58
CA PHE A 203 -1.45 50.02 18.17
C PHE A 203 0.07 49.95 18.07
N PRO A 204 0.66 48.96 17.37
CA PRO A 204 2.11 48.85 17.25
C PRO A 204 2.68 49.97 16.36
N SER A 205 3.66 50.72 16.86
CA SER A 205 4.41 51.68 16.04
C SER A 205 5.37 50.95 15.10
N ARG A 206 5.43 51.39 13.84
CA ARG A 206 6.46 50.92 12.90
C ARG A 206 7.78 51.62 13.21
N ASN A 207 8.87 50.86 13.23
CA ASN A 207 10.24 51.37 13.30
C ASN A 207 10.74 51.77 11.91
#